data_AF-A0A6M8B951-F1
#
_entry.id   AF-A0A6M8B951-F1
#
_cell.length_a   1.000
_cell.length_b   1.000
_cell.length_c   1.000
_cell.angle_alpha   90.00
_cell.angle_beta   90.00
_cell.angle_gamma   90.00
#
_symmetry.space_group_name_H-M   'P 1'
#
loop_
_entity.id
_entity.type
_entity.pdbx_description
1 polymer ?
#
loop_
_entity_poly.entity_id
_entity_poly.type
_entity_poly.pdbx_seq_one_letter_code
_entity_poly.pdbx_strand_id
1 'polypeptide(L)'
;MVALKDQWEAGRQQRQQAVEHLLDTFRHLRQTVSAQLRRDRAEFHQQLQQVTQAQLADLAQRRQLQAAEQMAQLAAFRQQLQTQTAQFLDITAVERSLLSQQIFQELDQFHHELRESVAALRAIHQQDLGALATDVAMLRAEARADLQSMHAERVATLTEFVETLQADVQQYLGDLAQERQERAQDVQALLNESRAKRRSESADLMQRLGIFRAELRQFRAQLQQQVWGKSAAATPAAPAASAASAKPAVKSIPPVTPAAATPAPAPTAKASAARPRTVARLKSSPAKSAKLPASRPPARGFKPSAAPVAEPVASVAVDSQPAVPALVPVAPVPVAPVPVVTAASDVATRNGSQFPARDAVSLEQATYDYVKSSNGAKLMDIESALGMNRFQAVDTLRSLIKQGLIVQRDRLYLAQDQA
;
A
#
# COMPACT_ATOMS: atom_id res chain seq x y z
N MET A 1 -101.55 -34.15 134.53
CA MET A 1 -100.69 -33.16 133.84
C MET A 1 -99.28 -33.67 133.49
N VAL A 2 -98.87 -34.90 133.87
CA VAL A 2 -97.53 -35.44 133.54
C VAL A 2 -97.46 -35.97 132.10
N ALA A 3 -98.48 -36.68 131.60
CA ALA A 3 -98.49 -37.23 130.23
C ALA A 3 -98.41 -36.20 129.10
N LEU A 4 -98.89 -34.97 129.33
CA LEU A 4 -98.87 -33.88 128.34
C LEU A 4 -97.48 -33.24 128.24
N LYS A 5 -96.74 -33.25 129.37
CA LYS A 5 -95.34 -32.85 129.43
C LYS A 5 -94.44 -33.89 128.76
N ASP A 6 -94.68 -35.18 129.00
CA ASP A 6 -93.95 -36.27 128.34
C ASP A 6 -94.20 -36.31 126.83
N GLN A 7 -95.44 -36.06 126.36
CA GLN A 7 -95.75 -35.92 124.93
C GLN A 7 -95.07 -34.70 124.30
N TRP A 8 -94.97 -33.59 125.03
CA TRP A 8 -94.26 -32.40 124.56
C TRP A 8 -92.74 -32.60 124.52
N GLU A 9 -92.17 -33.26 125.53
CA GLU A 9 -90.74 -33.60 125.59
C GLU A 9 -90.37 -34.63 124.51
N ALA A 10 -91.17 -35.67 124.30
CA ALA A 10 -91.01 -36.64 123.21
C ALA A 10 -91.13 -35.97 121.84
N GLY A 11 -92.13 -35.10 121.64
CA GLY A 11 -92.30 -34.33 120.40
C GLY A 11 -91.21 -33.27 120.16
N ARG A 12 -90.51 -32.83 121.20
CA ARG A 12 -89.34 -31.94 121.10
C ARG A 12 -88.09 -32.72 120.74
N GLN A 13 -87.86 -33.86 121.38
CA GLN A 13 -86.77 -34.77 121.05
C GLN A 13 -86.90 -35.29 119.61
N GLN A 14 -88.11 -35.66 119.17
CA GLN A 14 -88.36 -36.09 117.80
C GLN A 14 -88.07 -34.96 116.78
N ARG A 15 -88.38 -33.70 117.11
CA ARG A 15 -88.04 -32.55 116.27
C ARG A 15 -86.53 -32.26 116.27
N GLN A 16 -85.84 -32.42 117.39
CA GLN A 16 -84.39 -32.29 117.46
C GLN A 16 -83.70 -33.36 116.60
N GLN A 17 -84.13 -34.62 116.71
CA GLN A 17 -83.65 -35.71 115.87
C GLN A 17 -83.96 -35.49 114.39
N ALA A 18 -85.15 -34.97 114.04
CA ALA A 18 -85.49 -34.64 112.66
C ALA A 18 -84.62 -33.49 112.11
N VAL A 19 -84.29 -32.48 112.92
CA VAL A 19 -83.38 -31.38 112.54
C VAL A 19 -81.94 -31.89 112.40
N GLU A 20 -81.46 -32.73 113.31
CA GLU A 20 -80.14 -33.36 113.22
C GLU A 20 -80.02 -34.20 111.94
N HIS A 21 -81.03 -35.04 111.66
CA HIS A 21 -81.10 -35.80 110.43
C HIS A 21 -81.12 -34.90 109.17
N LEU A 22 -81.86 -33.77 109.21
CA LEU A 22 -81.87 -32.81 108.10
C LEU A 22 -80.49 -32.14 107.91
N LEU A 23 -79.82 -31.76 109.00
CA LEU A 23 -78.48 -31.19 108.93
C LEU A 23 -77.45 -32.19 108.41
N ASP A 24 -77.53 -33.45 108.84
CA ASP A 24 -76.61 -34.49 108.40
C ASP A 24 -76.85 -34.88 106.93
N THR A 25 -78.12 -34.96 106.50
CA THR A 25 -78.45 -35.14 105.08
C THR A 25 -77.98 -33.95 104.24
N PHE A 26 -78.14 -32.71 104.71
CA PHE A 26 -77.64 -31.52 104.01
C PHE A 26 -76.10 -31.47 103.96
N ARG A 27 -75.42 -31.81 105.06
CA ARG A 27 -73.95 -31.91 105.11
C ARG A 27 -73.45 -32.98 104.14
N HIS A 28 -74.07 -34.16 104.15
CA HIS A 28 -73.73 -35.24 103.24
C HIS A 28 -73.95 -34.82 101.79
N LEU A 29 -75.10 -34.23 101.46
CA LEU A 29 -75.41 -33.75 100.11
C LEU A 29 -74.42 -32.67 99.64
N ARG A 30 -74.04 -31.74 100.52
CA ARG A 30 -73.03 -30.73 100.17
C ARG A 30 -71.65 -31.35 99.93
N GLN A 31 -71.27 -32.35 100.73
CA GLN A 31 -70.01 -33.06 100.54
C GLN A 31 -70.01 -33.83 99.22
N THR A 32 -71.07 -34.58 98.92
CA THR A 32 -71.19 -35.35 97.67
C THR A 32 -71.17 -34.43 96.46
N VAL A 33 -71.96 -33.35 96.46
CA VAL A 33 -71.96 -32.35 95.38
C VAL A 33 -70.59 -31.69 95.24
N SER A 34 -69.93 -31.31 96.33
CA SER A 34 -68.60 -30.69 96.24
C SER A 34 -67.52 -31.66 95.74
N ALA A 35 -67.62 -32.95 96.08
CA ALA A 35 -66.73 -33.98 95.58
C ALA A 35 -66.98 -34.24 94.10
N GLN A 36 -68.25 -34.28 93.68
CA GLN A 36 -68.64 -34.40 92.28
C GLN A 36 -68.09 -33.22 91.46
N LEU A 37 -68.33 -31.97 91.88
CA LEU A 37 -67.79 -30.80 91.19
C LEU A 37 -66.26 -30.80 91.09
N ARG A 38 -65.55 -31.31 92.10
CA ARG A 38 -64.08 -31.45 92.02
C ARG A 38 -63.66 -32.51 91.02
N ARG A 39 -64.37 -33.64 90.94
CA ARG A 39 -64.14 -34.68 89.93
C ARG A 39 -64.43 -34.13 88.54
N ASP A 40 -65.60 -33.53 88.32
CA ASP A 40 -66.00 -32.95 87.05
C ASP A 40 -65.00 -31.89 86.57
N ARG A 41 -64.51 -31.03 87.49
CA ARG A 41 -63.46 -30.04 87.16
C ARG A 41 -62.12 -30.68 86.83
N ALA A 42 -61.72 -31.73 87.55
CA ALA A 42 -60.47 -32.44 87.28
C ALA A 42 -60.53 -33.16 85.92
N GLU A 43 -61.66 -33.83 85.62
CA GLU A 43 -61.93 -34.47 84.34
C GLU A 43 -61.96 -33.45 83.20
N PHE A 44 -62.62 -32.31 83.38
CA PHE A 44 -62.64 -31.24 82.39
C PHE A 44 -61.23 -30.69 82.11
N HIS A 45 -60.43 -30.44 83.15
CA HIS A 45 -59.03 -30.00 82.96
C HIS A 45 -58.19 -31.04 82.24
N GLN A 46 -58.36 -32.32 82.57
CA GLN A 46 -57.65 -33.41 81.90
C GLN A 46 -58.04 -33.51 80.43
N GLN A 47 -59.34 -33.45 80.13
CA GLN A 47 -59.85 -33.43 78.75
C GLN A 47 -59.31 -32.23 77.98
N LEU A 48 -59.35 -31.03 78.57
CA LEU A 48 -58.81 -29.82 77.94
C LEU A 48 -57.31 -29.94 77.66
N GLN A 49 -56.53 -30.48 78.60
CA GLN A 49 -55.11 -30.73 78.42
C GLN A 49 -54.85 -31.73 77.29
N GLN A 50 -55.60 -32.84 77.23
CA GLN A 50 -55.47 -33.84 76.17
C GLN A 50 -55.81 -33.26 74.79
N VAL A 51 -56.91 -32.50 74.68
CA VAL A 51 -57.31 -31.84 73.42
C VAL A 51 -56.26 -30.83 72.99
N THR A 52 -55.73 -30.03 73.93
CA THR A 52 -54.70 -29.02 73.62
C THR A 52 -53.40 -29.69 73.15
N GLN A 53 -52.97 -30.77 73.81
CA GLN A 53 -51.78 -31.51 73.39
C GLN A 53 -51.96 -32.16 72.02
N ALA A 54 -53.12 -32.75 71.74
CA ALA A 54 -53.44 -33.32 70.43
C ALA A 54 -53.44 -32.27 69.32
N GLN A 55 -54.04 -31.10 69.57
CA GLN A 55 -54.05 -29.99 68.62
C GLN A 55 -52.64 -29.42 68.37
N LEU A 56 -51.81 -29.29 69.42
CA LEU A 56 -50.43 -28.83 69.26
C LEU A 56 -49.59 -29.84 68.48
N ALA A 57 -49.79 -31.14 68.69
CA ALA A 57 -49.11 -32.20 67.94
C ALA A 57 -49.52 -32.18 66.45
N ASP A 58 -50.82 -32.06 66.15
CA ASP A 58 -51.33 -31.94 64.78
C ASP A 58 -50.76 -30.68 64.09
N LEU A 59 -50.80 -29.52 64.76
CA LEU A 59 -50.22 -28.28 64.22
C LEU A 59 -48.71 -28.40 63.98
N ALA A 60 -47.96 -29.05 64.89
CA ALA A 60 -46.53 -29.28 64.71
C ALA A 60 -46.26 -30.20 63.50
N GLN A 61 -47.03 -31.28 63.35
CA GLN A 61 -46.92 -32.19 62.22
C GLN A 61 -47.24 -31.49 60.89
N ARG A 62 -48.32 -30.70 60.84
CA ARG A 62 -48.67 -29.93 59.63
C ARG A 62 -47.57 -28.95 59.22
N ARG A 63 -46.96 -28.25 60.18
CA ARG A 63 -45.82 -27.37 59.88
C ARG A 63 -44.60 -28.14 59.37
N GLN A 64 -44.32 -29.30 59.93
CA GLN A 64 -43.21 -30.15 59.46
C GLN A 64 -43.44 -30.63 58.03
N LEU A 65 -44.65 -31.08 57.70
CA LEU A 65 -45.00 -31.49 56.34
C LEU A 65 -44.91 -30.30 55.36
N GLN A 66 -45.47 -29.16 55.72
CA GLN A 66 -45.39 -27.95 54.90
C GLN A 66 -43.94 -27.49 54.68
N ALA A 67 -43.10 -27.53 55.72
CA ALA A 67 -41.69 -27.20 55.59
C ALA A 67 -40.95 -28.20 54.68
N ALA A 68 -41.25 -29.49 54.79
CA ALA A 68 -40.68 -30.52 53.92
C ALA A 68 -41.09 -30.33 52.46
N GLU A 69 -42.36 -30.00 52.20
CA GLU A 69 -42.86 -29.68 50.85
C GLU A 69 -42.17 -28.45 50.27
N GLN A 70 -42.04 -27.37 51.05
CA GLN A 70 -41.33 -26.16 50.61
C GLN A 70 -39.85 -26.43 50.30
N MET A 71 -39.17 -27.22 51.14
CA MET A 71 -37.79 -27.61 50.89
C MET A 71 -37.65 -28.46 49.63
N ALA A 72 -38.59 -29.38 49.37
CA ALA A 72 -38.62 -30.17 48.15
C ALA A 72 -38.85 -29.28 46.90
N GLN A 73 -39.76 -28.30 46.98
CA GLN A 73 -40.00 -27.34 45.90
C GLN A 73 -38.77 -26.49 45.59
N LEU A 74 -38.08 -25.98 46.62
CA LEU A 74 -36.85 -25.21 46.45
C LEU A 74 -35.72 -26.05 45.85
N ALA A 75 -35.59 -27.31 46.27
CA ALA A 75 -34.61 -28.24 45.71
C ALA A 75 -34.89 -28.52 44.22
N ALA A 76 -36.15 -28.79 43.86
CA ALA A 76 -36.56 -28.98 42.47
C ALA A 76 -36.31 -27.74 41.62
N PHE A 77 -36.66 -26.55 42.11
CA PHE A 77 -36.40 -25.28 41.42
C PHE A 77 -34.90 -25.04 41.20
N ARG A 78 -34.07 -25.30 42.22
CA ARG A 78 -32.60 -25.19 42.09
C ARG A 78 -32.06 -26.15 41.04
N GLN A 79 -32.52 -27.40 41.02
CA GLN A 79 -32.11 -28.38 40.02
C GLN A 79 -32.53 -27.96 38.60
N GLN A 80 -33.73 -27.42 38.45
CA GLN A 80 -34.21 -26.89 37.17
C GLN A 80 -33.34 -25.73 36.69
N LEU A 81 -33.01 -24.77 37.56
CA LEU A 81 -32.15 -23.65 37.22
C LEU A 81 -30.72 -24.11 36.86
N GLN A 82 -30.17 -25.07 37.59
CA GLN A 82 -28.88 -25.69 37.26
C GLN A 82 -28.90 -26.37 35.89
N THR A 83 -29.98 -27.07 35.56
CA THR A 83 -30.14 -27.74 34.26
C THR A 83 -30.26 -26.72 33.14
N GLN A 84 -31.07 -25.67 33.32
CA GLN A 84 -31.24 -24.61 32.32
C GLN A 84 -29.95 -23.83 32.08
N THR A 85 -29.21 -23.51 33.15
CA THR A 85 -27.91 -22.82 33.03
C THR A 85 -26.88 -23.70 32.34
N ALA A 86 -26.81 -24.99 32.65
CA ALA A 86 -25.95 -25.94 31.93
C ALA A 86 -26.30 -25.99 30.43
N GLN A 87 -27.57 -26.16 30.09
CA GLN A 87 -28.04 -26.17 28.70
C GLN A 87 -27.70 -24.87 27.96
N PHE A 88 -27.89 -23.72 28.60
CA PHE A 88 -27.55 -22.42 28.00
C PHE A 88 -26.05 -22.30 27.73
N LEU A 89 -25.21 -22.75 28.67
CA LEU A 89 -23.76 -22.74 28.51
C LEU A 89 -23.30 -23.68 27.40
N ASP A 90 -23.91 -24.87 27.29
CA ASP A 90 -23.61 -25.83 26.22
C ASP A 90 -23.97 -25.26 24.85
N ILE A 91 -25.17 -24.68 24.70
CA ILE A 91 -25.59 -24.01 23.45
C ILE A 91 -24.62 -22.88 23.10
N THR A 92 -24.30 -22.02 24.08
CA THR A 92 -23.37 -20.90 23.87
C THR A 92 -21.97 -21.37 23.47
N ALA A 93 -21.50 -22.48 24.05
CA ALA A 93 -20.20 -23.06 23.71
C ALA A 93 -20.17 -23.58 22.26
N VAL A 94 -21.23 -24.27 21.84
CA VAL A 94 -21.39 -24.75 20.46
C VAL A 94 -21.44 -23.57 19.49
N GLU A 95 -22.24 -22.54 19.77
CA GLU A 95 -22.35 -21.33 18.92
C GLU A 95 -21.00 -20.62 18.76
N ARG A 96 -20.25 -20.42 19.87
CA ARG A 96 -18.92 -19.81 19.81
C ARG A 96 -17.95 -20.66 18.98
N SER A 97 -18.01 -21.99 19.12
CA SER A 97 -17.15 -22.88 18.34
C SER A 97 -17.49 -22.82 16.83
N LEU A 98 -18.77 -22.77 16.48
CA LEU A 98 -19.23 -22.67 15.09
C LEU A 98 -18.80 -21.33 14.46
N LEU A 99 -19.04 -20.22 15.17
CA LEU A 99 -18.61 -18.89 14.72
C LEU A 99 -17.08 -18.83 14.53
N SER A 100 -16.32 -19.41 15.46
CA SER A 100 -14.86 -19.46 15.31
C SER A 100 -14.43 -20.26 14.08
N GLN A 101 -15.06 -21.41 13.82
CA GLN A 101 -14.79 -22.22 12.62
C GLN A 101 -15.13 -21.47 11.34
N GLN A 102 -16.27 -20.76 11.31
CA GLN A 102 -16.66 -19.94 10.18
C GLN A 102 -15.64 -18.84 9.90
N ILE A 103 -15.19 -18.11 10.93
CA ILE A 103 -14.18 -17.07 10.78
C ILE A 103 -12.86 -17.65 10.25
N PHE A 104 -12.44 -18.82 10.73
CA PHE A 104 -11.25 -19.49 10.19
C PHE A 104 -11.40 -19.85 8.71
N GLN A 105 -12.55 -20.40 8.31
CA GLN A 105 -12.82 -20.72 6.90
C GLN A 105 -12.82 -19.47 6.01
N GLU A 106 -13.44 -18.38 6.46
CA GLU A 106 -13.45 -17.11 5.72
C GLU A 106 -12.03 -16.53 5.58
N LEU A 107 -11.20 -16.61 6.63
CA LEU A 107 -9.80 -16.18 6.57
C LEU A 107 -8.98 -17.05 5.61
N ASP A 108 -9.17 -18.37 5.62
CA ASP A 108 -8.48 -19.28 4.71
C ASP A 108 -8.85 -19.03 3.25
N GLN A 109 -10.14 -18.82 2.97
CA GLN A 109 -10.64 -18.44 1.64
C GLN A 109 -10.02 -17.12 1.19
N PHE A 110 -10.06 -16.09 2.04
CA PHE A 110 -9.45 -14.80 1.74
C PHE A 110 -7.94 -14.91 1.47
N HIS A 111 -7.22 -15.71 2.27
CA HIS A 111 -5.80 -15.96 2.03
C HIS A 111 -5.53 -16.69 0.72
N HIS A 112 -6.40 -17.62 0.33
CA HIS A 112 -6.30 -18.32 -0.94
C HIS A 112 -6.50 -17.34 -2.11
N GLU A 113 -7.59 -16.57 -2.11
CA GLU A 113 -7.87 -15.54 -3.14
C GLU A 113 -6.74 -14.50 -3.25
N LEU A 114 -6.18 -14.08 -2.11
CA LEU A 114 -5.05 -13.16 -2.10
C LEU A 114 -3.79 -13.80 -2.72
N ARG A 115 -3.51 -15.07 -2.44
CA ARG A 115 -2.36 -15.78 -3.04
C ARG A 115 -2.55 -15.92 -4.56
N GLU A 116 -3.75 -16.28 -5.01
CA GLU A 116 -4.07 -16.42 -6.43
C GLU A 116 -3.97 -15.08 -7.18
N SER A 117 -4.55 -14.01 -6.63
CA SER A 117 -4.47 -12.66 -7.24
C SER A 117 -3.03 -12.14 -7.30
N VAL A 118 -2.22 -12.37 -6.27
CA VAL A 118 -0.79 -12.02 -6.27
C VAL A 118 -0.01 -12.86 -7.28
N ALA A 119 -0.31 -14.16 -7.41
CA ALA A 119 0.32 -15.03 -8.40
C ALA A 119 -0.05 -14.59 -9.84
N ALA A 120 -1.32 -14.27 -10.10
CA ALA A 120 -1.78 -13.75 -11.37
C ALA A 120 -1.11 -12.42 -11.73
N LEU A 121 -1.02 -11.48 -10.77
CA LEU A 121 -0.33 -10.20 -10.99
C LEU A 121 1.17 -10.40 -11.30
N ARG A 122 1.83 -11.33 -10.61
CA ARG A 122 3.23 -11.67 -10.91
C ARG A 122 3.39 -12.27 -12.30
N ALA A 123 2.47 -13.14 -12.72
CA ALA A 123 2.50 -13.72 -14.06
C ALA A 123 2.31 -12.65 -15.14
N ILE A 124 1.37 -11.72 -14.95
CA ILE A 124 1.15 -10.57 -15.85
C ILE A 124 2.44 -9.72 -15.95
N HIS A 125 3.05 -9.36 -14.83
CA HIS A 125 4.30 -8.59 -14.84
C HIS A 125 5.46 -9.33 -15.51
N GLN A 126 5.55 -10.65 -15.35
CA GLN A 126 6.56 -11.44 -16.06
C GLN A 126 6.32 -11.44 -17.57
N GLN A 127 5.06 -11.52 -18.00
CA GLN A 127 4.68 -11.41 -19.41
C GLN A 127 5.01 -10.02 -19.97
N ASP A 128 4.69 -8.95 -19.25
CA ASP A 128 4.99 -7.57 -19.65
C ASP A 128 6.50 -7.33 -19.79
N LEU A 129 7.31 -7.85 -18.84
CA LEU A 129 8.77 -7.77 -18.93
C LEU A 129 9.30 -8.56 -20.14
N GLY A 130 8.70 -9.71 -20.45
CA GLY A 130 9.03 -10.49 -21.63
C GLY A 130 8.74 -9.72 -22.92
N ALA A 131 7.55 -9.12 -23.04
CA ALA A 131 7.16 -8.31 -24.18
C ALA A 131 8.05 -7.07 -24.35
N LEU A 132 8.37 -6.38 -23.25
CA LEU A 132 9.29 -5.24 -23.29
C LEU A 132 10.70 -5.66 -23.72
N ALA A 133 11.18 -6.81 -23.27
CA ALA A 133 12.48 -7.33 -23.68
C ALA A 133 12.52 -7.65 -25.17
N THR A 134 11.45 -8.23 -25.73
CA THR A 134 11.34 -8.46 -27.18
C THR A 134 11.30 -7.16 -27.97
N ASP A 135 10.54 -6.16 -27.51
CA ASP A 135 10.44 -4.85 -28.17
C ASP A 135 11.80 -4.12 -28.19
N VAL A 136 12.51 -4.13 -27.06
CA VAL A 136 13.86 -3.54 -26.97
C VAL A 136 14.85 -4.30 -27.86
N ALA A 137 14.73 -5.61 -27.99
CA ALA A 137 15.57 -6.39 -28.89
C ALA A 137 15.31 -6.04 -30.37
N MET A 138 14.04 -5.88 -30.76
CA MET A 138 13.66 -5.44 -32.11
C MET A 138 14.17 -4.04 -32.42
N LEU A 139 13.93 -3.07 -31.52
CA LEU A 139 14.42 -1.69 -31.67
C LEU A 139 15.95 -1.63 -31.79
N ARG A 140 16.68 -2.47 -31.04
CA ARG A 140 18.14 -2.56 -31.15
C ARG A 140 18.59 -3.18 -32.47
N ALA A 141 17.85 -4.15 -33.01
CA ALA A 141 18.15 -4.75 -34.30
C ALA A 141 17.93 -3.74 -35.44
N GLU A 142 16.80 -3.03 -35.42
CA GLU A 142 16.46 -1.96 -36.36
C GLU A 142 17.52 -0.84 -36.33
N ALA A 143 17.83 -0.30 -35.15
CA ALA A 143 18.83 0.76 -35.01
C ALA A 143 20.24 0.32 -35.49
N ARG A 144 20.60 -0.97 -35.36
CA ARG A 144 21.86 -1.49 -35.90
C ARG A 144 21.83 -1.58 -37.42
N ALA A 145 20.71 -2.01 -38.00
CA ALA A 145 20.53 -2.06 -39.45
C ALA A 145 20.62 -0.64 -40.05
N ASP A 146 19.97 0.35 -39.42
CA ASP A 146 20.02 1.75 -39.85
C ASP A 146 21.42 2.34 -39.78
N LEU A 147 22.18 2.04 -38.72
CA LEU A 147 23.57 2.49 -38.62
C LEU A 147 24.45 1.83 -39.70
N GLN A 148 24.21 0.56 -40.01
CA GLN A 148 24.94 -0.15 -41.06
C GLN A 148 24.59 0.39 -42.45
N SER A 149 23.33 0.70 -42.73
CA SER A 149 22.92 1.29 -44.01
C SER A 149 23.53 2.69 -44.18
N MET A 150 23.42 3.56 -43.16
CA MET A 150 24.04 4.89 -43.20
C MET A 150 25.57 4.81 -43.34
N HIS A 151 26.22 3.83 -42.70
CA HIS A 151 27.65 3.63 -42.88
C HIS A 151 27.98 3.19 -44.30
N ALA A 152 27.21 2.24 -44.87
CA ALA A 152 27.39 1.77 -46.23
C ALA A 152 27.21 2.92 -47.25
N GLU A 153 26.18 3.76 -47.07
CA GLU A 153 25.95 4.96 -47.90
C GLU A 153 27.10 5.97 -47.79
N ARG A 154 27.59 6.24 -46.57
CA ARG A 154 28.74 7.14 -46.37
C ARG A 154 30.01 6.59 -47.01
N VAL A 155 30.26 5.29 -46.89
CA VAL A 155 31.40 4.66 -47.56
C VAL A 155 31.26 4.75 -49.07
N ALA A 156 30.08 4.47 -49.62
CA ALA A 156 29.82 4.55 -51.07
C ALA A 156 30.03 5.98 -51.62
N THR A 157 29.50 6.99 -50.93
CA THR A 157 29.70 8.40 -51.30
C THR A 157 31.16 8.86 -51.18
N LEU A 158 31.89 8.39 -50.16
CA LEU A 158 33.32 8.66 -50.03
C LEU A 158 34.13 7.98 -51.13
N THR A 159 33.80 6.74 -51.50
CA THR A 159 34.48 6.05 -52.60
C THR A 159 34.27 6.77 -53.92
N GLU A 160 33.04 7.20 -54.21
CA GLU A 160 32.73 7.99 -55.41
C GLU A 160 33.50 9.31 -55.42
N PHE A 161 33.52 10.06 -54.30
CA PHE A 161 34.28 11.29 -54.20
C PHE A 161 35.78 11.07 -54.43
N VAL A 162 36.38 10.05 -53.82
CA VAL A 162 37.80 9.73 -54.01
C VAL A 162 38.10 9.35 -55.46
N GLU A 163 37.23 8.58 -56.12
CA GLU A 163 37.37 8.24 -57.54
C GLU A 163 37.29 9.47 -58.44
N THR A 164 36.32 10.38 -58.20
CA THR A 164 36.23 11.64 -58.95
C THR A 164 37.46 12.51 -58.75
N LEU A 165 37.95 12.63 -57.51
CA LEU A 165 39.15 13.40 -57.19
C LEU A 165 40.40 12.79 -57.81
N GLN A 166 40.49 11.46 -57.86
CA GLN A 166 41.59 10.77 -58.53
C GLN A 166 41.55 11.01 -60.05
N ALA A 167 40.37 10.99 -60.67
CA ALA A 167 40.20 11.30 -62.09
C ALA A 167 40.57 12.75 -62.41
N ASP A 168 40.10 13.71 -61.60
CA ASP A 168 40.42 15.14 -61.75
C ASP A 168 41.92 15.41 -61.61
N VAL A 169 42.57 14.79 -60.62
CA VAL A 169 44.02 14.91 -60.43
C VAL A 169 44.78 14.30 -61.61
N GLN A 170 44.35 13.14 -62.13
CA GLN A 170 44.97 12.53 -63.31
C GLN A 170 44.80 13.39 -64.56
N GLN A 171 43.61 13.96 -64.77
CA GLN A 171 43.33 14.87 -65.88
C GLN A 171 44.21 16.12 -65.79
N TYR A 172 44.27 16.76 -64.62
CA TYR A 172 45.12 17.93 -64.39
C TYR A 172 46.60 17.65 -64.65
N LEU A 173 47.11 16.49 -64.21
CA LEU A 173 48.49 16.08 -64.51
C LEU A 173 48.71 15.82 -66.00
N GLY A 174 47.71 15.28 -66.70
CA GLY A 174 47.72 15.11 -68.16
C GLY A 174 47.80 16.45 -68.90
N ASP A 175 46.94 17.39 -68.55
CA ASP A 175 46.91 18.75 -69.12
C ASP A 175 48.26 19.46 -68.90
N LEU A 176 48.82 19.36 -67.69
CA LEU A 176 50.11 19.96 -67.35
C LEU A 176 51.28 19.32 -68.12
N ALA A 177 51.22 18.01 -68.39
CA ALA A 177 52.20 17.32 -69.22
C ALA A 177 52.11 17.78 -70.69
N GLN A 178 50.89 17.96 -71.21
CA GLN A 178 50.66 18.48 -72.55
C GLN A 178 51.17 19.92 -72.69
N GLU A 179 50.86 20.81 -71.76
CA GLU A 179 51.38 22.18 -71.75
C GLU A 179 52.92 22.21 -71.72
N ARG A 180 53.56 21.32 -70.95
CA ARG A 180 55.02 21.21 -70.94
C ARG A 180 55.57 20.75 -72.28
N GLN A 181 54.89 19.82 -72.95
CA GLN A 181 55.30 19.31 -74.24
C GLN A 181 55.13 20.35 -75.34
N GLU A 182 54.04 21.11 -75.34
CA GLU A 182 53.81 22.26 -76.22
C GLU A 182 54.90 23.32 -76.03
N ARG A 183 55.16 23.75 -74.78
CA ARG A 183 56.26 24.70 -74.48
C ARG A 183 57.62 24.17 -74.91
N ALA A 184 57.88 22.87 -74.75
CA ALA A 184 59.14 22.26 -75.20
C ALA A 184 59.27 22.29 -76.73
N GLN A 185 58.18 22.03 -77.47
CA GLN A 185 58.14 22.14 -78.93
C GLN A 185 58.33 23.58 -79.39
N ASP A 186 57.68 24.55 -78.75
CA ASP A 186 57.83 25.98 -79.05
C ASP A 186 59.28 26.44 -78.87
N VAL A 187 59.91 26.07 -77.74
CA VAL A 187 61.33 26.35 -77.49
C VAL A 187 62.21 25.71 -78.55
N GLN A 188 61.91 24.47 -78.96
CA GLN A 188 62.68 23.76 -79.98
C GLN A 188 62.51 24.38 -81.38
N ALA A 189 61.31 24.85 -81.72
CA ALA A 189 61.03 25.59 -82.94
C ALA A 189 61.80 26.93 -82.95
N LEU A 190 61.73 27.70 -81.87
CA LEU A 190 62.47 28.95 -81.71
C LEU A 190 63.99 28.75 -81.83
N LEU A 191 64.52 27.68 -81.23
CA LEU A 191 65.94 27.33 -81.36
C LEU A 191 66.31 26.97 -82.79
N ASN A 192 65.48 26.21 -83.50
CA ASN A 192 65.71 25.88 -84.91
C ASN A 192 65.64 27.11 -85.81
N GLU A 193 64.69 28.01 -85.59
CA GLU A 193 64.59 29.29 -86.28
C GLU A 193 65.85 30.14 -86.03
N SER A 194 66.29 30.27 -84.77
CA SER A 194 67.52 30.99 -84.42
C SER A 194 68.78 30.38 -85.07
N ARG A 195 68.79 29.05 -85.26
CA ARG A 195 69.89 28.34 -85.95
C ARG A 195 69.82 28.58 -87.46
N ALA A 196 68.64 28.55 -88.06
CA ALA A 196 68.43 28.83 -89.47
C ALA A 196 68.83 30.28 -89.79
N LYS A 197 68.39 31.24 -88.98
CA LYS A 197 68.76 32.66 -89.09
C LYS A 197 70.27 32.87 -88.95
N ARG A 198 70.91 32.24 -87.96
CA ARG A 198 72.38 32.28 -87.85
C ARG A 198 73.09 31.65 -89.05
N ARG A 199 72.56 30.56 -89.61
CA ARG A 199 73.12 29.94 -90.82
C ARG A 199 73.00 30.87 -92.02
N SER A 200 71.86 31.51 -92.24
CA SER A 200 71.68 32.47 -93.34
C SER A 200 72.57 33.70 -93.14
N GLU A 201 72.61 34.29 -91.95
CA GLU A 201 73.52 35.41 -91.63
C GLU A 201 74.99 35.02 -91.84
N SER A 202 75.38 33.80 -91.45
CA SER A 202 76.74 33.30 -91.69
C SER A 202 77.03 33.07 -93.17
N ALA A 203 76.04 32.60 -93.94
CA ALA A 203 76.16 32.41 -95.38
C ALA A 203 76.28 33.75 -96.10
N ASP A 204 75.48 34.75 -95.72
CA ASP A 204 75.56 36.13 -96.23
C ASP A 204 76.92 36.75 -95.92
N LEU A 205 77.42 36.56 -94.69
CA LEU A 205 78.75 37.04 -94.30
C LEU A 205 79.84 36.35 -95.12
N MET A 206 79.76 35.03 -95.31
CA MET A 206 80.68 34.28 -96.16
C MET A 206 80.61 34.72 -97.63
N GLN A 207 79.43 35.05 -98.13
CA GLN A 207 79.24 35.57 -99.49
C GLN A 207 79.86 36.97 -99.63
N ARG A 208 79.64 37.88 -98.66
CA ARG A 208 80.30 39.19 -98.59
C ARG A 208 81.82 39.05 -98.53
N LEU A 209 82.34 38.13 -97.72
CA LEU A 209 83.78 37.81 -97.69
C LEU A 209 84.26 37.22 -99.03
N GLY A 210 83.43 36.43 -99.71
CA GLY A 210 83.71 35.88 -101.03
C GLY A 210 83.85 36.98 -102.09
N ILE A 211 82.90 37.93 -102.12
CA ILE A 211 82.93 39.11 -102.96
C ILE A 211 84.17 39.95 -102.63
N PHE A 212 84.41 40.27 -101.36
CA PHE A 212 85.59 41.00 -100.92
C PHE A 212 86.89 40.29 -101.30
N ARG A 213 86.96 38.95 -101.23
CA ARG A 213 88.12 38.18 -101.69
C ARG A 213 88.29 38.23 -103.21
N ALA A 214 87.19 38.25 -103.97
CA ALA A 214 87.23 38.42 -105.42
C ALA A 214 87.69 39.84 -105.79
N GLU A 215 87.17 40.87 -105.12
CA GLU A 215 87.62 42.26 -105.21
C GLU A 215 89.10 42.39 -104.84
N LEU A 216 89.56 41.76 -103.75
CA LEU A 216 90.98 41.69 -103.38
C LEU A 216 91.84 41.01 -104.43
N ARG A 217 91.34 39.94 -105.07
CA ARG A 217 92.05 39.29 -106.18
C ARG A 217 92.10 40.19 -107.41
N GLN A 218 91.02 40.88 -107.74
CA GLN A 218 90.99 41.87 -108.80
C GLN A 218 91.91 43.05 -108.50
N PHE A 219 91.92 43.56 -107.27
CA PHE A 219 92.80 44.62 -106.81
C PHE A 219 94.26 44.18 -106.81
N ARG A 220 94.55 42.94 -106.39
CA ARG A 220 95.89 42.34 -106.54
C ARG A 220 96.27 42.15 -108.00
N ALA A 221 95.37 41.72 -108.86
CA ALA A 221 95.62 41.58 -110.30
C ALA A 221 95.83 42.94 -110.97
N GLN A 222 95.08 43.98 -110.56
CA GLN A 222 95.25 45.36 -110.99
C GLN A 222 96.57 45.94 -110.46
N LEU A 223 96.91 45.74 -109.19
CA LEU A 223 98.21 46.11 -108.62
C LEU A 223 99.36 45.36 -109.28
N GLN A 224 99.22 44.06 -109.56
CA GLN A 224 100.21 43.28 -110.32
C GLN A 224 100.35 43.84 -111.74
N GLN A 225 99.26 44.25 -112.39
CA GLN A 225 99.31 44.95 -113.67
C GLN A 225 99.95 46.34 -113.57
N GLN A 226 99.76 47.07 -112.48
CA GLN A 226 100.27 48.43 -112.25
C GLN A 226 101.74 48.46 -111.84
N VAL A 227 102.18 47.49 -111.04
CA VAL A 227 103.53 47.47 -110.42
C VAL A 227 104.47 46.54 -111.19
N TRP A 228 103.97 45.46 -111.80
CA TRP A 228 104.84 44.42 -112.35
C TRP A 228 104.68 44.10 -113.84
N GLY A 229 103.75 44.71 -114.56
CA GLY A 229 103.57 44.43 -115.98
C GLY A 229 103.21 42.96 -116.26
N LYS A 230 102.78 42.67 -117.50
CA LYS A 230 102.29 41.33 -117.88
C LYS A 230 103.40 40.28 -117.75
N SER A 231 103.32 39.44 -116.71
CA SER A 231 104.16 38.24 -116.59
C SER A 231 103.32 37.01 -116.28
N ALA A 232 103.67 35.94 -116.99
CA ALA A 232 102.99 34.66 -117.04
C ALA A 232 103.63 33.63 -116.08
N ALA A 233 102.83 32.58 -115.81
CA ALA A 233 103.23 31.22 -115.44
C ALA A 233 103.59 30.85 -113.97
N ALA A 234 102.61 30.18 -113.34
CA ALA A 234 102.63 28.78 -112.88
C ALA A 234 103.37 28.30 -111.59
N THR A 235 102.84 27.17 -111.09
CA THR A 235 103.39 26.07 -110.24
C THR A 235 103.08 26.04 -108.70
N PRO A 236 103.04 24.84 -108.04
CA PRO A 236 101.93 24.35 -107.18
C PRO A 236 102.38 23.77 -105.79
N ALA A 237 101.53 22.94 -105.14
CA ALA A 237 101.68 22.09 -103.91
C ALA A 237 101.02 22.68 -102.62
N ALA A 238 99.97 22.10 -102.00
CA ALA A 238 99.77 20.81 -101.28
C ALA A 238 100.48 20.74 -99.89
N PRO A 239 100.03 19.94 -98.87
CA PRO A 239 98.70 19.51 -98.40
C PRO A 239 98.56 19.55 -96.83
N ALA A 240 97.59 18.81 -96.24
CA ALA A 240 97.40 18.40 -94.80
C ALA A 240 96.38 19.23 -93.97
N ALA A 241 95.53 18.72 -93.08
CA ALA A 241 95.35 17.38 -92.51
C ALA A 241 93.92 17.16 -91.95
N SER A 242 93.52 15.88 -91.99
CA SER A 242 92.51 15.19 -91.17
C SER A 242 92.70 15.41 -89.65
N ALA A 243 91.59 15.46 -88.87
CA ALA A 243 91.47 14.75 -87.58
C ALA A 243 90.11 14.95 -86.86
N ALA A 244 89.57 13.81 -86.38
CA ALA A 244 88.82 13.55 -85.13
C ALA A 244 87.47 14.28 -84.91
N SER A 245 86.30 13.61 -84.90
CA SER A 245 85.83 12.56 -83.96
C SER A 245 86.05 12.91 -82.49
N ALA A 246 85.04 13.50 -81.83
CA ALA A 246 84.89 13.44 -80.38
C ALA A 246 83.41 13.63 -80.00
N LYS A 247 82.76 12.51 -79.64
CA LYS A 247 81.55 12.49 -78.81
C LYS A 247 81.86 13.09 -77.42
N PRO A 248 80.91 13.77 -76.78
CA PRO A 248 80.76 13.70 -75.33
C PRO A 248 79.38 13.08 -75.04
N ALA A 249 79.34 11.87 -74.49
CA ALA A 249 79.38 11.63 -73.05
C ALA A 249 78.06 12.03 -72.36
N VAL A 250 77.17 11.05 -72.36
CA VAL A 250 75.98 10.93 -71.50
C VAL A 250 76.41 11.15 -70.05
N LYS A 251 75.92 12.21 -69.41
CA LYS A 251 75.90 12.32 -67.95
C LYS A 251 74.57 11.81 -67.45
N SER A 252 74.61 10.57 -66.96
CA SER A 252 73.56 9.95 -66.17
C SER A 252 73.28 10.80 -64.92
N ILE A 253 72.02 11.17 -64.75
CA ILE A 253 71.47 11.69 -63.50
C ILE A 253 70.93 10.47 -62.73
N PRO A 254 71.22 10.33 -61.42
CA PRO A 254 70.85 9.14 -60.65
C PRO A 254 69.33 9.01 -60.45
N PRO A 255 68.77 7.77 -60.43
CA PRO A 255 67.37 7.56 -60.08
C PRO A 255 67.17 7.75 -58.58
N VAL A 256 66.25 8.64 -58.22
CA VAL A 256 65.78 8.82 -56.86
C VAL A 256 64.90 7.62 -56.50
N THR A 257 65.33 6.89 -55.48
CA THR A 257 64.62 5.81 -54.79
C THR A 257 63.22 6.22 -54.33
N PRO A 258 62.17 5.43 -54.60
CA PRO A 258 60.86 5.64 -54.00
C PRO A 258 60.85 5.17 -52.53
N ALA A 259 60.30 6.05 -51.68
CA ALA A 259 60.14 5.85 -50.26
C ALA A 259 59.23 4.64 -49.97
N ALA A 260 59.71 3.78 -49.09
CA ALA A 260 59.03 2.59 -48.61
C ALA A 260 57.81 2.94 -47.75
N ALA A 261 56.81 2.08 -47.89
CA ALA A 261 55.52 2.14 -47.25
C ALA A 261 55.57 2.04 -45.72
N THR A 262 54.63 2.77 -45.15
CA THR A 262 54.01 2.68 -43.82
C THR A 262 53.81 1.24 -43.31
N PRO A 263 53.83 1.04 -41.98
CA PRO A 263 52.80 0.20 -41.38
C PRO A 263 51.99 0.93 -40.30
N ALA A 264 50.74 0.51 -40.23
CA ALA A 264 49.60 1.02 -39.49
C ALA A 264 49.81 1.23 -37.97
N PRO A 265 49.06 2.16 -37.34
CA PRO A 265 48.82 2.14 -35.91
C PRO A 265 47.53 1.39 -35.56
N ALA A 266 47.63 0.46 -34.60
CA ALA A 266 46.49 -0.15 -33.92
C ALA A 266 45.94 0.77 -32.80
N PRO A 267 44.66 0.63 -32.41
CA PRO A 267 43.94 1.61 -31.62
C PRO A 267 43.94 1.33 -30.10
N THR A 268 43.38 2.31 -29.37
CA THR A 268 42.86 2.29 -27.98
C THR A 268 43.75 2.92 -26.89
N ALA A 269 43.35 4.09 -26.40
CA ALA A 269 42.73 4.27 -25.07
C ALA A 269 42.73 5.74 -24.60
N LYS A 270 41.54 6.18 -24.16
CA LYS A 270 41.27 7.17 -23.09
C LYS A 270 41.72 8.65 -23.27
N ALA A 271 40.75 9.49 -23.65
CA ALA A 271 40.57 10.83 -23.07
C ALA A 271 39.08 11.20 -23.26
N SER A 272 38.29 11.17 -22.20
CA SER A 272 37.96 12.33 -21.35
C SER A 272 37.00 13.29 -22.03
N ALA A 273 35.78 13.29 -21.49
CA ALA A 273 34.62 14.02 -21.94
C ALA A 273 34.84 15.55 -21.93
N ALA A 274 34.61 16.18 -23.07
CA ALA A 274 34.34 17.61 -23.18
C ALA A 274 32.96 17.79 -23.84
N ARG A 275 32.03 18.36 -23.07
CA ARG A 275 30.69 18.79 -23.50
C ARG A 275 30.78 19.82 -24.64
N PRO A 276 29.83 19.78 -25.58
CA PRO A 276 29.27 21.00 -26.13
C PRO A 276 27.81 21.17 -25.70
N ARG A 277 27.50 22.38 -25.23
CA ARG A 277 26.16 22.89 -24.97
C ARG A 277 25.38 22.96 -26.28
N THR A 278 24.24 22.29 -26.35
CA THR A 278 23.21 22.54 -27.37
C THR A 278 22.29 23.67 -26.89
N VAL A 279 22.16 24.67 -27.74
CA VAL A 279 21.19 25.76 -27.68
C VAL A 279 19.99 25.35 -28.52
N ALA A 280 18.78 25.61 -27.99
CA ALA A 280 17.54 25.95 -28.72
C ALA A 280 16.96 24.88 -29.69
N ARG A 281 15.66 24.70 -29.92
CA ARG A 281 14.40 25.29 -29.43
C ARG A 281 13.29 24.65 -30.30
N LEU A 282 12.08 24.53 -29.73
CA LEU A 282 10.74 24.51 -30.34
C LEU A 282 10.08 23.20 -30.84
N LYS A 283 8.84 23.07 -30.33
CA LYS A 283 7.58 22.51 -30.92
C LYS A 283 7.39 21.00 -30.80
N SER A 284 6.22 20.42 -30.50
CA SER A 284 4.92 20.85 -29.96
C SER A 284 4.01 19.61 -29.94
N SER A 285 3.14 19.48 -28.92
CA SER A 285 1.87 18.71 -28.89
C SER A 285 1.91 17.17 -28.67
N PRO A 286 0.79 16.56 -28.19
CA PRO A 286 -0.06 16.99 -27.08
C PRO A 286 -0.27 15.88 -26.04
N ALA A 287 -0.61 16.31 -24.82
CA ALA A 287 -0.94 15.46 -23.69
C ALA A 287 -2.22 14.65 -23.93
N LYS A 288 -2.12 13.33 -23.75
CA LYS A 288 -3.26 12.46 -23.49
C LYS A 288 -3.19 12.03 -22.03
N SER A 289 -4.06 12.62 -21.23
CA SER A 289 -4.22 12.39 -19.81
C SER A 289 -4.63 10.93 -19.55
N ALA A 290 -3.70 10.12 -19.04
CA ALA A 290 -4.02 8.83 -18.44
C ALA A 290 -3.96 8.98 -16.92
N LYS A 291 -5.12 8.72 -16.32
CA LYS A 291 -5.50 8.87 -14.92
C LYS A 291 -4.72 7.87 -14.05
N LEU A 292 -3.82 8.37 -13.21
CA LEU A 292 -3.22 7.63 -12.10
C LEU A 292 -4.29 7.38 -11.01
N PRO A 293 -4.48 6.15 -10.51
CA PRO A 293 -5.09 5.95 -9.20
C PRO A 293 -4.00 5.99 -8.12
N ALA A 294 -3.97 7.10 -7.38
CA ALA A 294 -3.31 7.17 -6.08
C ALA A 294 -4.32 6.80 -4.98
N SER A 295 -4.07 5.72 -4.24
CA SER A 295 -4.34 5.64 -2.80
C SER A 295 -3.69 4.40 -2.22
N ARG A 296 -2.44 4.60 -1.80
CA ARG A 296 -1.63 3.73 -0.95
C ARG A 296 -2.04 3.98 0.50
N PRO A 297 -2.44 2.97 1.30
CA PRO A 297 -2.59 3.17 2.75
C PRO A 297 -1.21 3.22 3.43
N PRO A 298 -1.05 4.00 4.50
CA PRO A 298 0.21 4.04 5.25
C PRO A 298 0.43 2.72 6.00
N ALA A 299 1.63 2.16 5.81
CA ALA A 299 2.13 1.02 6.55
C ALA A 299 2.23 1.36 8.05
N ARG A 300 1.40 0.71 8.88
CA ARG A 300 1.65 0.60 10.32
C ARG A 300 2.74 -0.43 10.53
N GLY A 301 3.89 0.01 11.04
CA GLY A 301 4.96 -0.87 11.49
C GLY A 301 4.50 -1.74 12.65
N PHE A 302 4.29 -3.02 12.38
CA PHE A 302 4.24 -4.05 13.41
C PHE A 302 5.68 -4.43 13.78
N LYS A 303 6.06 -4.16 15.03
CA LYS A 303 7.22 -4.79 15.67
C LYS A 303 6.74 -6.10 16.30
N PRO A 304 7.30 -7.27 15.95
CA PRO A 304 7.11 -8.48 16.73
C PRO A 304 8.10 -8.48 17.90
N SER A 305 7.61 -8.30 19.13
CA SER A 305 8.39 -8.58 20.33
C SER A 305 7.98 -9.93 20.88
N ALA A 306 8.85 -10.90 20.70
CA ALA A 306 8.81 -12.18 21.37
C ALA A 306 9.24 -12.02 22.83
N ALA A 307 8.45 -12.55 23.78
CA ALA A 307 8.90 -13.36 24.91
C ALA A 307 7.70 -13.75 25.78
N PRO A 308 7.53 -15.04 26.12
CA PRO A 308 6.53 -15.50 27.08
C PRO A 308 7.11 -15.42 28.49
N VAL A 309 6.44 -14.71 29.40
CA VAL A 309 6.68 -14.85 30.85
C VAL A 309 5.59 -15.77 31.39
N ALA A 310 6.01 -17.02 31.62
CA ALA A 310 5.33 -17.91 32.53
C ALA A 310 5.71 -17.51 33.96
N GLU A 311 4.73 -17.25 34.82
CA GLU A 311 4.90 -17.45 36.26
C GLU A 311 3.57 -17.89 36.89
N PRO A 312 3.61 -18.84 37.85
CA PRO A 312 2.44 -19.53 38.37
C PRO A 312 1.92 -18.80 39.60
N VAL A 313 0.63 -18.46 39.63
CA VAL A 313 0.01 -17.97 40.87
C VAL A 313 -0.43 -19.17 41.69
N ALA A 314 0.36 -19.42 42.72
CA ALA A 314 0.16 -20.44 43.74
C ALA A 314 -1.18 -20.28 44.46
N SER A 315 -1.70 -21.44 44.84
CA SER A 315 -2.79 -21.67 45.76
C SER A 315 -2.64 -20.86 47.05
N VAL A 316 -3.66 -20.07 47.41
CA VAL A 316 -3.86 -19.62 48.80
C VAL A 316 -5.08 -20.34 49.33
N ALA A 317 -4.79 -21.30 50.21
CA ALA A 317 -5.75 -21.99 51.04
C ALA A 317 -6.07 -21.14 52.28
N VAL A 318 -7.35 -21.11 52.61
CA VAL A 318 -7.93 -21.13 53.97
C VAL A 318 -7.41 -20.09 54.97
N ASP A 319 -8.27 -19.12 55.31
CA ASP A 319 -8.46 -18.84 56.73
C ASP A 319 -9.95 -18.62 57.06
N SER A 320 -10.34 -19.20 58.18
CA SER A 320 -11.71 -19.31 58.68
C SER A 320 -11.94 -18.27 59.75
N GLN A 321 -12.94 -17.39 59.60
CA GLN A 321 -13.61 -16.80 60.77
C GLN A 321 -15.06 -16.39 60.43
N PRO A 322 -16.05 -16.82 61.22
CA PRO A 322 -17.43 -16.36 61.09
C PRO A 322 -17.62 -15.09 61.93
N ALA A 323 -17.83 -13.95 61.27
CA ALA A 323 -18.32 -12.73 61.92
C ALA A 323 -19.86 -12.76 61.94
N VAL A 324 -20.43 -12.91 63.13
CA VAL A 324 -21.85 -12.80 63.42
C VAL A 324 -22.25 -11.31 63.39
N PRO A 325 -23.24 -10.86 62.60
CA PRO A 325 -23.91 -9.59 62.84
C PRO A 325 -25.16 -9.80 63.69
N ALA A 326 -25.27 -8.94 64.70
CA ALA A 326 -26.30 -8.90 65.71
C ALA A 326 -27.73 -8.81 65.15
N LEU A 327 -28.64 -9.52 65.82
CA LEU A 327 -30.08 -9.40 65.72
C LEU A 327 -30.55 -7.98 66.07
N VAL A 328 -31.21 -7.32 65.13
CA VAL A 328 -32.11 -6.20 65.40
C VAL A 328 -33.55 -6.74 65.45
N PRO A 329 -34.35 -6.46 66.49
CA PRO A 329 -35.73 -6.91 66.55
C PRO A 329 -36.61 -6.03 65.66
N VAL A 330 -37.10 -6.58 64.55
CA VAL A 330 -38.12 -5.95 63.70
C VAL A 330 -39.49 -6.22 64.31
N ALA A 331 -40.18 -5.15 64.69
CA ALA A 331 -41.56 -5.16 65.16
C ALA A 331 -42.53 -5.63 64.05
N PRO A 332 -43.64 -6.31 64.39
CA PRO A 332 -44.61 -6.78 63.41
C PRO A 332 -45.47 -5.62 62.89
N VAL A 333 -45.37 -5.34 61.58
CA VAL A 333 -46.28 -4.47 60.85
C VAL A 333 -47.56 -5.26 60.51
N PRO A 334 -48.77 -4.73 60.76
CA PRO A 334 -50.02 -5.41 60.46
C PRO A 334 -50.30 -5.47 58.96
N VAL A 335 -50.70 -6.66 58.50
CA VAL A 335 -51.15 -6.96 57.15
C VAL A 335 -52.48 -6.23 56.89
N ALA A 336 -52.47 -5.28 55.96
CA ALA A 336 -53.68 -4.78 55.30
C ALA A 336 -53.85 -5.50 53.95
N PRO A 337 -55.10 -5.81 53.54
CA PRO A 337 -55.37 -6.61 52.35
C PRO A 337 -55.21 -5.78 51.08
N VAL A 338 -54.41 -6.27 50.14
CA VAL A 338 -54.31 -5.71 48.79
C VAL A 338 -55.40 -6.36 47.91
N PRO A 339 -56.17 -5.56 47.15
CA PRO A 339 -57.24 -6.07 46.30
C PRO A 339 -56.70 -6.78 45.05
N VAL A 340 -57.49 -7.77 44.64
CA VAL A 340 -57.44 -8.47 43.36
C VAL A 340 -57.45 -7.47 42.21
N VAL A 341 -56.40 -7.46 41.39
CA VAL A 341 -56.48 -6.96 40.00
C VAL A 341 -55.98 -8.07 39.09
N THR A 342 -56.96 -8.68 38.43
CA THR A 342 -56.80 -9.59 37.31
C THR A 342 -56.51 -8.78 36.05
N ALA A 343 -55.68 -9.37 35.19
CA ALA A 343 -55.63 -9.22 33.74
C ALA A 343 -54.64 -8.22 33.10
N ALA A 344 -53.82 -8.84 32.24
CA ALA A 344 -53.17 -8.36 31.03
C ALA A 344 -51.78 -7.71 31.17
N SER A 345 -50.77 -8.57 31.21
CA SER A 345 -49.48 -8.28 30.59
C SER A 345 -49.08 -9.49 29.75
N ASP A 346 -49.34 -9.41 28.45
CA ASP A 346 -48.50 -10.06 27.45
C ASP A 346 -47.16 -9.31 27.44
N VAL A 347 -46.13 -9.91 28.02
CA VAL A 347 -44.73 -9.52 27.78
C VAL A 347 -44.02 -10.72 27.19
N ALA A 348 -44.08 -10.78 25.86
CA ALA A 348 -43.20 -11.57 25.05
C ALA A 348 -41.82 -10.91 25.01
N THR A 349 -40.82 -11.64 25.46
CA THR A 349 -39.44 -11.48 25.01
C THR A 349 -39.38 -11.78 23.51
N ARG A 350 -39.07 -10.79 22.67
CA ARG A 350 -38.72 -11.04 21.26
C ARG A 350 -37.62 -10.09 20.78
N ASN A 351 -36.47 -10.71 20.51
CA ASN A 351 -35.42 -10.39 19.54
C ASN A 351 -35.49 -9.07 18.76
N GLY A 352 -34.32 -8.41 18.68
CA GLY A 352 -33.85 -7.75 17.46
C GLY A 352 -34.63 -6.50 17.05
N SER A 353 -34.51 -5.42 17.82
CA SER A 353 -35.02 -4.10 17.44
C SER A 353 -34.15 -3.48 16.34
N GLN A 354 -34.51 -3.80 15.10
CA GLN A 354 -34.57 -2.83 14.02
C GLN A 354 -35.37 -1.62 14.55
N PHE A 355 -34.69 -0.54 14.93
CA PHE A 355 -35.36 0.69 15.34
C PHE A 355 -36.19 1.23 14.16
N PRO A 356 -37.40 1.75 14.40
CA PRO A 356 -38.22 2.32 13.34
C PRO A 356 -37.45 3.50 12.75
N ALA A 357 -37.10 3.42 11.46
CA ALA A 357 -36.41 4.48 10.72
C ALA A 357 -37.16 5.82 10.72
N ARG A 358 -38.39 5.88 11.23
CA ARG A 358 -39.18 7.11 11.37
C ARG A 358 -38.73 8.01 12.52
N ASP A 359 -38.25 7.45 13.64
CA ASP A 359 -37.80 8.28 14.77
C ASP A 359 -36.39 8.82 14.53
N ALA A 360 -35.57 8.09 13.75
CA ALA A 360 -34.22 8.50 13.39
C ALA A 360 -34.19 9.82 12.59
N VAL A 361 -35.15 10.03 11.68
CA VAL A 361 -35.25 11.27 10.88
C VAL A 361 -35.58 12.47 11.77
N SER A 362 -36.43 12.29 12.79
CA SER A 362 -36.75 13.36 13.73
C SER A 362 -35.56 13.74 14.62
N LEU A 363 -34.72 12.77 14.98
CA LEU A 363 -33.55 12.96 15.83
C LEU A 363 -32.38 13.62 15.08
N GLU A 364 -32.17 13.29 13.81
CA GLU A 364 -31.18 13.94 12.94
C GLU A 364 -31.47 15.45 12.79
N GLN A 365 -32.74 15.80 12.56
CA GLN A 365 -33.14 17.20 12.38
C GLN A 365 -33.01 18.01 13.69
N ALA A 366 -33.41 17.44 14.83
CA ALA A 366 -33.21 18.06 16.13
C ALA A 366 -31.71 18.24 16.48
N THR A 367 -30.86 17.27 16.11
CA THR A 367 -29.41 17.38 16.29
C THR A 367 -28.81 18.48 15.42
N TYR A 368 -29.26 18.61 14.18
CA TYR A 368 -28.82 19.66 13.26
C TYR A 368 -29.25 21.05 13.74
N ASP A 369 -30.51 21.24 14.13
CA ASP A 369 -31.04 22.51 14.62
C ASP A 369 -30.32 22.97 15.90
N TYR A 370 -29.99 22.03 16.79
CA TYR A 370 -29.20 22.31 17.98
C TYR A 370 -27.77 22.77 17.64
N VAL A 371 -27.05 22.03 16.77
CA VAL A 371 -25.69 22.39 16.34
C VAL A 371 -25.67 23.74 15.60
N LYS A 372 -26.72 24.05 14.82
CA LYS A 372 -26.87 25.32 14.10
C LYS A 372 -27.17 26.49 15.03
N SER A 373 -28.01 26.29 16.04
CA SER A 373 -28.36 27.34 17.01
C SER A 373 -27.24 27.63 18.02
N SER A 374 -26.39 26.65 18.34
CA SER A 374 -25.28 26.81 19.29
C SER A 374 -23.98 27.32 18.65
N ASN A 375 -23.95 27.58 17.33
CA ASN A 375 -22.72 27.86 16.55
C ASN A 375 -21.64 26.79 16.78
N GLY A 376 -22.08 25.53 16.81
CA GLY A 376 -21.27 24.36 17.06
C GLY A 376 -21.37 23.81 18.47
N ALA A 377 -21.23 22.50 18.61
CA ALA A 377 -21.37 21.81 19.90
C ALA A 377 -20.40 20.62 20.02
N LYS A 378 -20.01 20.28 21.25
CA LYS A 378 -19.29 19.02 21.53
C LYS A 378 -20.29 17.88 21.67
N LEU A 379 -19.82 16.66 21.45
CA LEU A 379 -20.63 15.44 21.59
C LEU A 379 -21.38 15.37 22.93
N MET A 380 -20.69 15.70 24.04
CA MET A 380 -21.27 15.68 25.38
C MET A 380 -22.40 16.70 25.57
N ASP A 381 -22.28 17.88 24.95
CA ASP A 381 -23.29 18.93 25.04
C ASP A 381 -24.56 18.49 24.28
N ILE A 382 -24.40 17.87 23.11
CA ILE A 382 -25.48 17.32 22.29
C ILE A 382 -26.22 16.19 23.04
N GLU A 383 -25.48 15.28 23.68
CA GLU A 383 -26.05 14.21 24.51
C GLU A 383 -26.91 14.77 25.64
N SER A 384 -26.39 15.78 26.37
CA SER A 384 -27.08 16.38 27.51
C SER A 384 -28.30 17.22 27.12
N ALA A 385 -28.24 17.93 26.00
CA ALA A 385 -29.30 18.83 25.55
C ALA A 385 -30.47 18.08 24.91
N LEU A 386 -30.20 16.98 24.20
CA LEU A 386 -31.23 16.19 23.51
C LEU A 386 -31.66 14.93 24.28
N GLY A 387 -31.00 14.62 25.40
CA GLY A 387 -31.31 13.44 26.22
C GLY A 387 -31.05 12.11 25.50
N MET A 388 -30.13 12.08 24.54
CA MET A 388 -29.83 10.92 23.70
C MET A 388 -28.72 10.06 24.29
N ASN A 389 -28.74 8.76 24.00
CA ASN A 389 -27.63 7.88 24.32
C ASN A 389 -26.42 8.20 23.42
N ARG A 390 -25.20 8.09 23.95
CA ARG A 390 -23.94 8.31 23.21
C ARG A 390 -23.86 7.58 21.88
N PHE A 391 -24.35 6.33 21.82
CA PHE A 391 -24.40 5.58 20.56
C PHE A 391 -25.32 6.23 19.53
N GLN A 392 -26.50 6.69 19.96
CA GLN A 392 -27.45 7.39 19.08
C GLN A 392 -26.87 8.73 18.60
N ALA A 393 -26.25 9.51 19.49
CA ALA A 393 -25.63 10.78 19.14
C ALA A 393 -24.47 10.60 18.13
N VAL A 394 -23.65 9.55 18.28
CA VAL A 394 -22.58 9.25 17.33
C VAL A 394 -23.14 8.79 15.98
N ASP A 395 -24.18 7.98 15.96
CA ASP A 395 -24.79 7.50 14.72
C ASP A 395 -25.51 8.63 13.95
N THR A 396 -26.25 9.50 14.64
CA THR A 396 -26.87 10.69 14.02
C THR A 396 -25.82 11.65 13.49
N LEU A 397 -24.75 11.95 14.24
CA LEU A 397 -23.65 12.80 13.78
C LEU A 397 -22.91 12.19 12.59
N ARG A 398 -22.68 10.88 12.56
CA ARG A 398 -22.10 10.18 11.40
C ARG A 398 -23.02 10.27 10.18
N SER A 399 -24.33 10.15 10.37
CA SER A 399 -25.32 10.32 9.30
C SER A 399 -25.27 11.75 8.73
N LEU A 400 -25.30 12.77 9.59
CA LEU A 400 -25.23 14.18 9.20
C LEU A 400 -23.90 14.56 8.52
N ILE A 401 -22.76 13.98 8.95
CA ILE A 401 -21.47 14.14 8.27
C ILE A 401 -21.48 13.51 6.88
N LYS A 402 -22.07 12.31 6.74
CA LYS A 402 -22.21 11.65 5.43
C LYS A 402 -23.11 12.41 4.47
N GLN A 403 -24.17 13.04 5.00
CA GLN A 403 -25.06 13.93 4.25
C GLN A 403 -24.40 15.29 3.92
N GLY A 404 -23.26 15.60 4.54
CA GLY A 404 -22.52 16.85 4.34
C GLY A 404 -23.03 18.04 5.14
N LEU A 405 -24.09 17.88 5.96
CA LEU A 405 -24.72 18.98 6.70
C LEU A 405 -23.86 19.53 7.85
N ILE A 406 -22.98 18.70 8.41
CA ILE A 406 -22.13 19.05 9.55
C ILE A 406 -20.69 18.64 9.26
N VAL A 407 -19.73 19.47 9.67
CA VAL A 407 -18.29 19.20 9.60
C VAL A 407 -17.71 19.11 11.02
N GLN A 408 -16.83 18.14 11.25
CA GLN A 408 -16.11 18.01 12.53
C GLN A 408 -14.77 18.73 12.46
N ARG A 409 -14.55 19.72 13.33
CA ARG A 409 -13.28 20.45 13.45
C ARG A 409 -12.89 20.58 14.92
N ASP A 410 -11.70 20.13 15.30
CA ASP A 410 -11.18 20.23 16.67
C ASP A 410 -12.13 19.71 17.76
N ARG A 411 -12.82 18.60 17.48
CA ARG A 411 -13.85 17.96 18.36
C ARG A 411 -15.14 18.77 18.55
N LEU A 412 -15.31 19.85 17.81
CA LEU A 412 -16.56 20.58 17.66
C LEU A 412 -17.23 20.16 16.35
N TYR A 413 -18.54 19.96 16.41
CA TYR A 413 -19.37 19.75 15.24
C TYR A 413 -19.96 21.10 14.84
N LEU A 414 -19.75 21.53 13.60
CA LEU A 414 -20.18 22.82 13.06
C LEU A 414 -21.12 22.58 11.87
N ALA A 415 -22.18 23.39 11.75
CA ALA A 415 -23.02 23.34 10.55
C ALA A 415 -22.22 23.81 9.33
N GLN A 416 -22.40 23.17 8.17
CA GLN A 416 -21.63 23.46 6.96
C GLN A 416 -21.78 24.92 6.48
N ASP A 417 -22.91 25.57 6.76
CA ASP A 417 -23.13 27.00 6.48
C ASP A 417 -22.14 27.93 7.22
N GLN A 418 -21.44 27.42 8.25
CA GLN A 418 -20.56 28.18 9.14
C GLN A 418 -19.11 27.64 9.22
N ALA A 419 -18.79 26.53 8.55
CA ALA A 419 -17.46 25.88 8.56
C ALA A 419 -16.53 26.45 7.50
#